data_AF-A0A9P0T8M2-F1
#
_entry.id   AF-A0A9P0T8M2-F1
#
_cell.length_a   1.000
_cell.length_b   1.000
_cell.length_c   1.000
_cell.angle_alpha   90.00
_cell.angle_beta   90.00
_cell.angle_gamma   90.00
#
_symmetry.space_group_name_H-M   'P 1'
#
loop_
_entity.id
_entity.type
_entity.pdbx_description
1 polymer ?
#
loop_
_entity_poly.entity_id
_entity_poly.type
_entity_poly.pdbx_seq_one_letter_code
_entity_poly.pdbx_strand_id
1 'polypeptide(L)'
;MNLLSKSLLSYFRYNNSVPIVLFGAPRINGIRWFSNEKEGGLTKSRSSERTDVSTDVRPIGEKVKEATKTASYTGIILAGVGITGVIFYYVFRELFSSNSSNSIYSVALEKCKTDPRVEDALGAPIKGYGEETTRRRRTHVSHAVYEKNGVKHMRMRFYIKGVRNKAIVELDMKQNEYGNYMCRYLLVQLDDYSGKTFIIEDNRAELDQSEKVDYTSQLPTLTLTQ
;
A
#
# COMPACT_ATOMS: atom_id res chain seq x y z
N MET A 1 32.23 -50.96 -25.80
CA MET A 1 33.63 -51.28 -26.17
C MET A 1 34.12 -50.16 -27.07
N ASN A 2 34.57 -49.06 -26.47
CA ASN A 2 35.97 -48.76 -26.13
C ASN A 2 36.87 -48.68 -27.36
N LEU A 3 37.35 -47.46 -27.65
CA LEU A 3 38.76 -47.09 -27.87
C LEU A 3 38.74 -45.65 -28.43
N LEU A 4 38.91 -44.64 -27.57
CA LEU A 4 40.21 -44.05 -27.20
C LEU A 4 41.00 -43.55 -28.42
N SER A 5 41.17 -42.23 -28.52
CA SER A 5 42.47 -41.57 -28.79
C SER A 5 42.21 -40.08 -29.07
N LYS A 6 42.35 -39.22 -28.07
CA LYS A 6 43.55 -38.39 -27.78
C LYS A 6 43.57 -37.07 -28.55
N SER A 7 44.08 -36.07 -27.82
CA SER A 7 44.82 -34.93 -28.35
C SER A 7 43.98 -33.84 -29.01
N LEU A 8 43.69 -32.78 -28.25
CA LEU A 8 44.35 -31.49 -28.46
C LEU A 8 44.21 -30.67 -27.17
N LEU A 9 45.24 -30.80 -26.33
CA LEU A 9 45.57 -29.80 -25.33
C LEU A 9 45.93 -28.49 -26.04
N SER A 10 45.71 -27.40 -25.30
CA SER A 10 46.36 -26.10 -25.44
C SER A 10 46.20 -25.39 -26.77
N TYR A 11 45.31 -24.40 -26.85
CA TYR A 11 45.65 -23.17 -27.55
C TYR A 11 44.98 -21.96 -26.88
N PHE A 12 45.83 -21.05 -26.41
CA PHE A 12 45.58 -19.62 -26.26
C PHE A 12 44.72 -19.10 -25.09
N ARG A 13 45.42 -18.98 -23.97
CA ARG A 13 45.53 -17.75 -23.18
C ARG A 13 45.38 -16.49 -24.06
N TYR A 14 44.27 -15.76 -23.92
CA TYR A 14 44.21 -14.35 -24.34
C TYR A 14 43.92 -13.47 -23.14
N ASN A 15 44.94 -12.70 -22.82
CA ASN A 15 45.00 -11.72 -21.76
C ASN A 15 44.29 -10.47 -22.27
N ASN A 16 43.07 -10.20 -21.79
CA ASN A 16 42.42 -8.90 -21.96
C ASN A 16 42.04 -8.37 -20.59
N SER A 17 43.02 -7.70 -19.99
CA SER A 17 42.87 -6.68 -18.97
C SER A 17 41.94 -5.57 -19.48
N VAL A 18 40.65 -5.71 -19.20
CA VAL A 18 39.67 -4.62 -19.28
C VAL A 18 39.56 -4.01 -17.88
N PRO A 19 39.83 -2.72 -17.70
CA PRO A 19 39.73 -2.11 -16.38
C PRO A 19 38.29 -2.19 -15.90
N ILE A 20 38.12 -2.81 -14.73
CA ILE A 20 36.89 -2.76 -13.94
C ILE A 20 36.71 -1.28 -13.58
N VAL A 21 35.88 -0.59 -14.37
CA VAL A 21 35.34 0.70 -13.98
C VAL A 21 34.39 0.43 -12.83
N LEU A 22 34.94 0.60 -11.63
CA LEU A 22 34.23 0.60 -10.37
C LEU A 22 33.22 1.76 -10.43
N PHE A 23 32.03 1.52 -10.97
CA PHE A 23 30.92 2.46 -10.81
C PHE A 23 30.60 2.48 -9.32
N GLY A 24 31.06 3.55 -8.67
CA GLY A 24 30.91 3.79 -7.26
C GLY A 24 29.46 3.60 -6.85
N ALA A 25 29.25 2.75 -5.85
CA ALA A 25 28.01 2.71 -5.11
C ALA A 25 27.64 4.16 -4.72
N PRO A 26 26.37 4.58 -4.82
CA PRO A 26 25.97 5.81 -4.18
C PRO A 26 26.23 5.63 -2.69
N ARG A 27 27.29 6.27 -2.19
CA ARG A 27 27.44 6.48 -0.75
C ARG A 27 26.23 7.31 -0.36
N ILE A 28 25.28 6.65 0.29
CA ILE A 28 24.25 7.31 1.08
C ILE A 28 25.03 8.07 2.13
N ASN A 29 25.34 9.34 1.84
CA ASN A 29 25.96 10.23 2.81
C ASN A 29 25.01 10.26 3.99
N GLY A 30 25.51 9.83 5.15
CA GLY A 30 24.81 9.94 6.41
C GLY A 30 24.29 11.36 6.56
N ILE A 31 23.04 11.47 7.00
CA ILE A 31 22.43 12.72 7.43
C ILE A 31 23.38 13.31 8.48
N ARG A 32 24.19 14.27 8.05
CA ARG A 32 25.11 15.00 8.91
C ARG A 32 24.23 15.98 9.67
N TRP A 33 23.78 15.57 10.85
CA TRP A 33 23.17 16.46 11.82
C TRP A 33 24.22 17.51 12.17
N PHE A 34 24.05 18.72 11.69
CA PHE A 34 24.73 19.88 12.23
C PHE A 34 24.08 20.18 13.59
N SER A 35 24.67 19.65 14.65
CA SER A 35 24.52 20.23 15.98
C SER A 35 25.18 21.61 15.93
N ASN A 36 24.38 22.66 15.82
CA ASN A 36 24.87 24.00 16.13
C ASN A 36 24.86 24.13 17.65
N GLU A 37 25.97 23.71 18.26
CA GLU A 37 26.28 24.05 19.64
C GLU A 37 26.60 25.55 19.65
N LYS A 38 25.54 26.36 19.78
CA LYS A 38 25.72 27.74 20.24
C LYS A 38 26.07 27.64 21.71
N GLU A 39 27.36 27.70 21.97
CA GLU A 39 27.91 28.11 23.24
C GLU A 39 27.08 29.27 23.79
N GLY A 40 26.77 29.18 25.08
CA GLY A 40 26.17 30.23 25.87
C GLY A 40 27.07 31.46 25.92
N GLY A 41 27.12 32.21 24.82
CA GLY A 41 27.51 33.60 24.79
C GLY A 41 26.37 34.40 25.37
N LEU A 42 26.39 34.51 26.70
CA LEU A 42 25.63 35.44 27.51
C LEU A 42 25.72 36.84 26.88
N THR A 43 24.78 37.18 25.99
CA THR A 43 24.53 38.58 25.66
C THR A 43 23.91 39.15 26.92
N LYS A 44 24.78 39.77 27.72
CA LYS A 44 24.46 40.73 28.77
C LYS A 44 23.42 41.68 28.20
N SER A 45 22.15 41.34 28.34
CA SER A 45 21.05 42.28 28.34
C SER A 45 21.39 43.23 29.47
N ARG A 46 22.07 44.32 29.09
CA ARG A 46 22.34 45.45 29.95
C ARG A 46 20.96 45.97 30.33
N SER A 47 20.45 45.48 31.45
CA SER A 47 19.55 46.21 32.32
C SER A 47 20.27 47.50 32.66
N SER A 48 20.13 48.49 31.77
CA SER A 48 20.10 49.87 32.21
C SER A 48 18.82 49.98 33.02
N GLU A 49 18.95 49.64 34.30
CA GLU A 49 18.20 50.25 35.37
C GLU A 49 18.43 51.76 35.26
N ARG A 50 17.58 52.39 34.46
CA ARG A 50 17.24 53.79 34.64
C ARG A 50 15.81 53.78 35.14
N THR A 51 15.70 53.98 36.44
CA THR A 51 14.53 54.55 37.08
C THR A 51 14.24 55.89 36.42
N ASP A 52 13.49 55.88 35.33
CA ASP A 52 12.78 57.05 34.85
C ASP A 52 11.32 56.64 34.70
N VAL A 53 10.54 57.07 35.69
CA VAL A 53 9.08 57.17 35.59
C VAL A 53 8.80 58.16 34.46
N SER A 54 8.74 57.66 33.23
CA SER A 54 8.26 58.43 32.09
C SER A 54 6.95 57.81 31.66
N THR A 55 5.87 58.45 32.12
CA THR A 55 4.53 58.39 31.58
C THR A 55 4.54 58.81 30.11
N ASP A 56 5.08 57.96 29.24
CA ASP A 56 5.01 58.15 27.80
C ASP A 56 4.34 56.91 27.20
N VAL A 57 3.07 57.11 26.88
CA VAL A 57 2.19 56.15 26.23
C VAL A 57 2.72 55.92 24.83
N ARG A 58 3.78 55.12 24.69
CA ARG A 58 4.24 54.66 23.38
C ARG A 58 3.07 53.93 22.74
N PRO A 59 2.57 54.40 21.59
CA PRO A 59 1.29 53.94 21.08
C PRO A 59 1.38 52.44 20.84
N ILE A 60 0.38 51.72 21.34
CA ILE A 60 0.16 50.28 21.16
C ILE A 60 0.42 49.83 19.71
N GLY A 61 0.28 50.75 18.73
CA GLY A 61 0.56 50.54 17.31
C GLY A 61 1.98 50.11 16.93
N GLU A 62 3.04 50.46 17.67
CA GLU A 62 4.41 50.14 17.22
C GLU A 62 4.79 48.68 17.52
N LYS A 63 4.34 48.13 18.66
CA LYS A 63 4.46 46.70 18.98
C LYS A 63 3.57 45.82 18.10
N VAL A 64 2.40 46.34 17.70
CA VAL A 64 1.54 45.67 16.72
C VAL A 64 2.25 45.57 15.37
N LYS A 65 2.96 46.62 14.95
CA LYS A 65 3.67 46.69 13.66
C LYS A 65 4.79 45.66 13.51
N GLU A 66 5.44 45.28 14.60
CA GLU A 66 6.47 44.23 14.60
C GLU A 66 5.86 42.82 14.64
N ALA A 67 4.78 42.61 15.41
CA ALA A 67 4.05 41.35 15.44
C ALA A 67 3.43 41.00 14.06
N THR A 68 2.99 42.01 13.30
CA THR A 68 2.46 41.83 11.94
C THR A 68 3.50 41.23 10.98
N LYS A 69 4.79 41.55 11.13
CA LYS A 69 5.85 41.05 10.24
C LYS A 69 6.13 39.56 10.42
N THR A 70 5.89 39.00 11.61
CA THR A 70 6.04 37.56 11.87
C THR A 70 4.76 36.80 11.52
N ALA A 71 3.60 37.44 11.71
CA ALA A 71 2.29 36.86 11.40
C ALA A 71 2.08 36.55 9.91
N SER A 72 2.70 37.30 9.00
CA SER A 72 2.59 37.08 7.55
C SER A 72 3.21 35.73 7.14
N TYR A 73 4.41 35.41 7.62
CA TYR A 73 5.08 34.14 7.33
C TYR A 73 4.32 32.95 7.91
N THR A 74 3.82 33.05 9.14
CA THR A 74 2.99 31.99 9.74
C THR A 74 1.68 31.78 8.99
N GLY A 75 1.06 32.86 8.49
CA GLY A 75 -0.15 32.78 7.66
C GLY A 75 0.09 32.03 6.36
N ILE A 76 1.20 32.31 5.68
CA ILE A 76 1.60 31.62 4.44
C ILE A 76 1.87 30.12 4.70
N ILE A 77 2.56 29.79 5.80
CA ILE A 77 2.84 28.41 6.17
C ILE A 77 1.55 27.64 6.48
N LEU A 78 0.63 28.23 7.26
CA LEU A 78 -0.66 27.62 7.57
C LEU A 78 -1.54 27.45 6.32
N ALA A 79 -1.54 28.43 5.42
CA ALA A 79 -2.26 28.34 4.15
C ALA A 79 -1.70 27.20 3.27
N GLY A 80 -0.37 27.07 3.18
CA GLY A 80 0.29 25.99 2.47
C GLY A 80 -0.07 24.61 3.04
N VAL A 81 0.08 24.43 4.36
CA VAL A 81 -0.29 23.18 5.04
C VAL A 81 -1.78 22.86 4.89
N GLY A 82 -2.65 23.87 4.93
CA GLY A 82 -4.09 23.70 4.72
C GLY A 82 -4.41 23.16 3.33
N ILE A 83 -3.89 23.80 2.28
CA ILE A 83 -4.13 23.38 0.88
C ILE A 83 -3.55 21.98 0.64
N THR A 84 -2.31 21.73 1.09
CA THR A 84 -1.68 20.41 0.97
C THR A 84 -2.46 19.35 1.75
N GLY A 85 -2.95 19.66 2.95
CA GLY A 85 -3.75 18.76 3.76
C GLY A 85 -5.08 18.36 3.10
N VAL A 86 -5.76 19.31 2.44
CA VAL A 86 -7.00 19.03 1.70
C VAL A 86 -6.74 18.10 0.52
N ILE A 87 -5.75 18.40 -0.32
CA ILE A 87 -5.42 17.56 -1.48
C ILE A 87 -4.99 16.17 -1.03
N PHE A 88 -4.11 16.11 -0.01
CA PHE A 88 -3.65 14.87 0.59
C PHE A 88 -4.83 14.04 1.12
N TYR A 89 -5.79 14.68 1.80
CA TYR A 89 -7.01 14.00 2.25
C TYR A 89 -7.80 13.39 1.11
N TYR A 90 -8.05 14.13 0.02
CA TYR A 90 -8.79 13.59 -1.13
C TYR A 90 -8.05 12.43 -1.80
N VAL A 91 -6.74 12.54 -2.02
CA VAL A 91 -5.93 11.47 -2.63
C VAL A 91 -5.92 10.22 -1.75
N PHE A 92 -5.72 10.38 -0.43
CA PHE A 92 -5.76 9.26 0.50
C PHE A 92 -7.14 8.64 0.56
N ARG A 93 -8.20 9.44 0.62
CA ARG A 93 -9.57 8.95 0.61
C ARG A 93 -9.91 8.22 -0.69
N GLU A 94 -9.39 8.66 -1.83
CA GLU A 94 -9.63 8.02 -3.13
C GLU A 94 -8.88 6.69 -3.24
N LEU A 95 -7.58 6.68 -2.92
CA LEU A 95 -6.72 5.49 -3.02
C LEU A 95 -6.99 4.45 -1.92
N PHE A 96 -7.35 4.90 -0.73
CA PHE A 96 -7.75 4.06 0.41
C PHE A 96 -9.27 4.01 0.61
N SER A 97 -10.06 4.48 -0.36
CA SER A 97 -11.43 4.00 -0.49
C SER A 97 -11.37 2.48 -0.60
N SER A 98 -12.45 1.77 -0.27
CA SER A 98 -12.58 0.29 -0.14
C SER A 98 -12.13 -0.54 -1.36
N ASN A 99 -11.53 0.10 -2.35
CA ASN A 99 -11.08 -0.39 -3.63
C ASN A 99 -9.61 -0.78 -3.70
N SER A 100 -8.84 -0.59 -2.62
CA SER A 100 -7.47 -1.06 -2.56
C SER A 100 -7.35 -2.56 -2.27
N SER A 101 -6.48 -3.25 -3.00
CA SER A 101 -6.10 -4.65 -2.80
C SER A 101 -5.71 -4.97 -1.35
N ASN A 102 -5.03 -4.06 -0.66
CA ASN A 102 -4.56 -4.29 0.72
C ASN A 102 -5.70 -4.25 1.75
N SER A 103 -6.70 -3.39 1.54
CA SER A 103 -7.89 -3.32 2.39
C SER A 103 -8.69 -4.61 2.28
N ILE A 104 -8.95 -5.04 1.04
CA ILE A 104 -9.70 -6.26 0.74
C ILE A 104 -8.98 -7.50 1.29
N TYR A 105 -7.66 -7.56 1.16
CA TYR A 105 -6.84 -8.60 1.77
C TYR A 105 -7.01 -8.67 3.30
N SER A 106 -6.93 -7.53 3.97
CA SER A 106 -7.01 -7.47 5.44
C SER A 106 -8.38 -7.94 5.93
N VAL A 107 -9.45 -7.48 5.29
CA VAL A 107 -10.83 -7.91 5.59
C VAL A 107 -11.01 -9.40 5.33
N ALA A 108 -10.54 -9.92 4.19
CA ALA A 108 -10.64 -11.33 3.87
C ALA A 108 -9.86 -12.23 4.85
N LEU A 109 -8.66 -11.78 5.25
CA LEU A 109 -7.84 -12.49 6.24
C LEU A 109 -8.53 -12.52 7.61
N GLU A 110 -9.17 -11.44 8.04
CA GLU A 110 -9.96 -11.40 9.28
C GLU A 110 -11.14 -12.35 9.21
N LYS A 111 -11.90 -12.37 8.11
CA LYS A 111 -12.99 -13.35 7.90
C LYS A 111 -12.50 -14.79 8.02
N CYS A 112 -11.35 -15.10 7.43
CA CYS A 112 -10.74 -16.43 7.55
C CYS A 112 -10.32 -16.79 8.98
N LYS A 113 -9.94 -15.81 9.80
CA LYS A 113 -9.57 -16.04 11.21
C LYS A 113 -10.79 -16.23 12.10
N THR A 114 -11.90 -15.57 11.79
CA THR A 114 -13.14 -15.64 12.57
C THR A 114 -13.92 -16.93 12.31
N ASP A 115 -13.74 -17.57 11.14
CA ASP A 115 -14.43 -18.83 10.83
C ASP A 115 -13.83 -20.02 11.60
N PRO A 116 -14.59 -20.66 12.51
CA PRO A 116 -14.09 -21.76 13.33
C PRO A 116 -13.66 -22.97 12.50
N ARG A 117 -14.25 -23.19 11.31
CA ARG A 117 -13.90 -24.32 10.43
C ARG A 117 -12.46 -24.18 9.92
N VAL A 118 -12.07 -22.94 9.61
CA VAL A 118 -10.73 -22.61 9.12
C VAL A 118 -9.73 -22.62 10.29
N GLU A 119 -10.14 -22.12 11.45
CA GLU A 119 -9.32 -22.14 12.66
C GLU A 119 -9.01 -23.57 13.12
N ASP A 120 -9.99 -24.47 13.14
CA ASP A 120 -9.80 -25.88 13.53
C ASP A 120 -8.86 -26.61 12.58
N ALA A 121 -8.98 -26.34 11.27
CA ALA A 121 -8.18 -26.97 10.23
C ALA A 121 -6.72 -26.50 10.21
N LEU A 122 -6.48 -25.20 10.43
CA LEU A 122 -5.13 -24.60 10.38
C LEU A 122 -4.43 -24.57 11.75
N GLY A 123 -5.18 -24.33 12.81
CA GLY A 123 -4.71 -24.07 14.17
C GLY A 123 -4.16 -22.66 14.37
N ALA A 124 -4.55 -22.01 15.47
CA ALA A 124 -4.04 -20.69 15.88
C ALA A 124 -2.56 -20.76 16.32
N PRO A 125 -1.73 -19.74 16.05
CA PRO A 125 -2.04 -18.47 15.37
C PRO A 125 -2.01 -18.57 13.84
N ILE A 126 -2.98 -17.93 13.18
CA ILE A 126 -3.09 -17.86 11.72
C ILE A 126 -2.37 -16.62 11.17
N LYS A 127 -1.43 -16.84 10.25
CA LYS A 127 -0.67 -15.78 9.57
C LYS A 127 -0.97 -15.79 8.08
N GLY A 128 -1.24 -14.61 7.50
CA GLY A 128 -1.38 -14.43 6.07
C GLY A 128 -0.05 -14.02 5.41
N TYR A 129 0.18 -14.46 4.18
CA TYR A 129 1.30 -14.05 3.35
C TYR A 129 0.89 -13.97 1.87
N GLY A 130 1.62 -13.13 1.13
CA GLY A 130 1.42 -12.95 -0.30
C GLY A 130 1.98 -14.10 -1.13
N GLU A 131 1.94 -13.93 -2.45
CA GLU A 131 2.51 -14.91 -3.38
C GLU A 131 4.04 -14.96 -3.24
N GLU A 132 4.60 -16.16 -3.31
CA GLU A 132 6.04 -16.36 -3.26
C GLU A 132 6.64 -16.08 -4.63
N THR A 133 7.45 -15.03 -4.76
CA THR A 133 8.24 -14.83 -5.98
C THR A 133 9.31 -15.93 -6.10
N THR A 134 9.83 -16.18 -7.30
CA THR A 134 10.96 -17.10 -7.55
C THR A 134 12.17 -16.82 -6.64
N ARG A 135 12.34 -15.57 -6.20
CA ARG A 135 13.38 -15.13 -5.24
C ARG A 135 12.97 -15.22 -3.76
N ARG A 136 11.93 -15.99 -3.42
CA ARG A 136 11.41 -16.22 -2.05
C ARG A 136 10.92 -15.00 -1.26
N ARG A 137 10.65 -13.87 -1.90
CA ARG A 137 9.99 -12.71 -1.25
C ARG A 137 8.47 -12.96 -1.19
N ARG A 138 7.84 -12.65 -0.05
CA ARG A 138 6.40 -12.93 0.22
C ARG A 138 5.58 -11.67 0.53
N THR A 139 6.01 -10.53 0.00
CA THR A 139 5.51 -9.21 0.43
C THR A 139 4.29 -8.73 -0.32
N HIS A 140 3.98 -9.28 -1.49
CA HIS A 140 2.90 -8.78 -2.33
C HIS A 140 1.82 -9.84 -2.55
N VAL A 141 0.56 -9.43 -2.42
CA VAL A 141 -0.59 -10.29 -2.65
C VAL A 141 -0.90 -10.32 -4.13
N SER A 142 -1.06 -11.52 -4.69
CA SER A 142 -1.46 -11.69 -6.10
C SER A 142 -2.89 -11.21 -6.27
N HIS A 143 -3.07 -10.11 -7.00
CA HIS A 143 -4.37 -9.59 -7.37
C HIS A 143 -4.40 -9.29 -8.86
N ALA A 144 -5.52 -9.56 -9.50
CA ALA A 144 -5.77 -9.29 -10.91
C ALA A 144 -7.11 -8.58 -11.03
N VAL A 145 -7.07 -7.35 -11.54
CA VAL A 145 -8.26 -6.59 -11.91
C VAL A 145 -8.58 -6.91 -13.35
N TYR A 146 -9.81 -7.35 -13.62
CA TYR A 146 -10.29 -7.68 -14.95
C TYR A 146 -11.66 -7.08 -15.16
N GLU A 147 -12.02 -6.84 -16.41
CA GLU A 147 -13.34 -6.34 -16.76
C GLU A 147 -14.12 -7.48 -17.41
N LYS A 148 -15.33 -7.70 -16.93
CA LYS A 148 -16.26 -8.66 -17.49
C LYS A 148 -17.56 -7.92 -17.77
N ASN A 149 -17.90 -7.84 -19.05
CA ASN A 149 -19.14 -7.22 -19.53
C ASN A 149 -19.38 -5.79 -19.01
N GLY A 150 -18.34 -4.94 -19.01
CA GLY A 150 -18.44 -3.55 -18.54
C GLY A 150 -18.35 -3.37 -17.03
N VAL A 151 -18.34 -4.46 -16.25
CA VAL A 151 -18.17 -4.42 -14.80
C VAL A 151 -16.75 -4.82 -14.43
N LYS A 152 -16.10 -4.04 -13.57
CA LYS A 152 -14.77 -4.37 -13.05
C LYS A 152 -14.88 -5.40 -11.93
N HIS A 153 -14.07 -6.43 -12.04
CA HIS A 153 -13.89 -7.46 -11.05
C HIS A 153 -12.44 -7.48 -10.56
N MET A 154 -12.25 -7.91 -9.33
CA MET A 154 -10.92 -8.12 -8.76
C MET A 154 -10.85 -9.53 -8.19
N ARG A 155 -9.98 -10.36 -8.79
CA ARG A 155 -9.59 -11.64 -8.22
C ARG A 155 -8.34 -11.48 -7.40
N MET A 156 -8.30 -12.14 -6.27
CA MET A 156 -7.13 -12.16 -5.40
C MET A 156 -6.89 -13.55 -4.86
N ARG A 157 -5.60 -13.90 -4.79
CA ARG A 157 -5.13 -15.14 -4.21
C ARG A 157 -4.02 -14.83 -3.21
N PHE A 158 -4.16 -15.35 -2.01
CA PHE A 158 -3.14 -15.27 -0.99
C PHE A 158 -3.07 -16.57 -0.21
N TYR A 159 -2.11 -16.67 0.69
CA TYR A 159 -1.85 -17.88 1.44
C TYR A 159 -1.93 -17.59 2.93
N ILE A 160 -2.46 -18.56 3.67
CA ILE A 160 -2.53 -18.52 5.12
C ILE A 160 -1.86 -19.75 5.71
N LYS A 161 -1.20 -19.57 6.85
CA LYS A 161 -0.52 -20.63 7.57
C LYS A 161 -0.91 -20.59 9.03
N GLY A 162 -1.38 -21.72 9.53
CA GLY A 162 -1.52 -21.98 10.95
C GLY A 162 -0.37 -22.83 11.48
N VAL A 163 -0.55 -23.35 12.69
CA VAL A 163 0.44 -24.23 13.35
C VAL A 163 0.47 -25.62 12.72
N ARG A 164 -0.69 -26.13 12.30
CA ARG A 164 -0.83 -27.48 11.74
C ARG A 164 -0.65 -27.47 10.23
N ASN A 165 -1.46 -26.67 9.54
CA ASN A 165 -1.59 -26.73 8.09
C ASN A 165 -1.43 -25.34 7.43
N LYS A 166 -1.37 -25.36 6.11
CA LYS A 166 -1.43 -24.16 5.24
C LYS A 166 -2.70 -24.23 4.40
N ALA A 167 -3.16 -23.08 3.95
CA ALA A 167 -4.25 -22.98 3.00
C ALA A 167 -4.01 -21.86 2.00
N ILE A 168 -4.65 -22.00 0.85
CA ILE A 168 -4.74 -21.02 -0.23
C ILE A 168 -6.11 -20.38 -0.13
N VAL A 169 -6.15 -19.06 -0.06
CA VAL A 169 -7.39 -18.29 -0.08
C VAL A 169 -7.56 -17.68 -1.45
N GLU A 170 -8.71 -17.95 -2.06
CA GLU A 170 -9.11 -17.39 -3.34
C GLU A 170 -10.40 -16.60 -3.15
N LEU A 171 -10.41 -15.38 -3.66
CA LEU A 171 -11.57 -14.50 -3.61
C LEU A 171 -11.76 -13.75 -4.90
N ASP A 172 -13.02 -13.45 -5.20
CA ASP A 172 -13.44 -12.66 -6.34
C ASP A 172 -14.41 -11.58 -5.84
N MET A 173 -14.12 -10.35 -6.22
CA MET A 173 -14.84 -9.17 -5.80
C MET A 173 -15.42 -8.50 -7.04
N LYS A 174 -16.69 -8.09 -6.99
CA LYS A 174 -17.38 -7.36 -8.06
C LYS A 174 -17.51 -5.90 -7.68
N GLN A 175 -17.19 -4.98 -8.58
CA GLN A 175 -17.42 -3.56 -8.34
C GLN A 175 -18.90 -3.20 -8.61
N ASN A 176 -19.53 -2.50 -7.67
CA ASN A 176 -20.86 -1.92 -7.84
C ASN A 176 -20.80 -0.58 -8.57
N GLU A 177 -21.98 -0.08 -8.97
CA GLU A 177 -22.17 1.24 -9.56
C GLU A 177 -21.65 2.39 -8.68
N TYR A 178 -21.78 2.25 -7.35
CA TYR A 178 -21.24 3.19 -6.36
C TYR A 178 -19.72 3.13 -6.22
N GLY A 179 -19.05 2.26 -6.98
CA GLY A 179 -17.62 2.08 -6.96
C GLY A 179 -17.09 1.15 -5.87
N ASN A 180 -17.94 0.64 -4.96
CA ASN A 180 -17.52 -0.28 -3.88
C ASN A 180 -17.38 -1.72 -4.37
N TYR A 181 -16.45 -2.50 -3.81
CA TYR A 181 -16.33 -3.93 -4.07
C TYR A 181 -17.24 -4.77 -3.16
N MET A 182 -18.05 -5.63 -3.75
CA MET A 182 -18.80 -6.68 -3.07
C MET A 182 -18.11 -8.03 -3.23
N CYS A 183 -18.05 -8.79 -2.14
CA CYS A 183 -17.51 -10.15 -2.16
C CYS A 183 -18.48 -11.08 -2.89
N ARG A 184 -18.03 -11.65 -4.01
CA ARG A 184 -18.78 -12.64 -4.79
C ARG A 184 -18.59 -14.02 -4.21
N TYR A 185 -17.34 -14.38 -3.91
CA TYR A 185 -17.03 -15.57 -3.15
C TYR A 185 -15.70 -15.45 -2.44
N LEU A 186 -15.59 -16.15 -1.31
CA LEU A 186 -14.37 -16.31 -0.54
C LEU A 186 -14.20 -17.80 -0.21
N LEU A 187 -13.17 -18.40 -0.79
CA LEU A 187 -12.85 -19.82 -0.69
C LEU A 187 -11.51 -20.02 0.00
N VAL A 188 -11.45 -20.98 0.90
CA VAL A 188 -10.21 -21.40 1.57
C VAL A 188 -9.95 -22.86 1.25
N GLN A 189 -8.91 -23.12 0.45
CA GLN A 189 -8.49 -24.46 0.07
C GLN A 189 -7.32 -24.89 0.94
N LEU A 190 -7.45 -26.01 1.63
CA LEU A 190 -6.38 -26.55 2.46
C LEU A 190 -5.27 -27.12 1.55
N ASP A 191 -4.03 -26.74 1.82
CA ASP A 191 -2.82 -27.20 1.13
C ASP A 191 -2.30 -28.50 1.79
N ASP A 192 -3.22 -29.43 2.03
CA ASP A 192 -2.96 -30.74 2.60
C ASP A 192 -3.39 -31.83 1.59
N TYR A 193 -3.10 -33.09 1.91
CA TYR A 193 -3.51 -34.22 1.06
C TYR A 193 -5.04 -34.34 0.94
N SER A 194 -5.81 -33.74 1.85
CA SER A 194 -7.26 -33.82 1.82
C SER A 194 -7.88 -32.88 0.79
N GLY A 195 -7.19 -31.79 0.39
CA GLY A 195 -7.70 -30.82 -0.57
C GLY A 195 -9.05 -30.20 -0.17
N LYS A 196 -9.37 -30.18 1.13
CA LYS A 196 -10.66 -29.69 1.62
C LYS A 196 -10.81 -28.20 1.33
N THR A 197 -11.95 -27.82 0.79
CA THR A 197 -12.28 -26.42 0.50
C THR A 197 -13.40 -25.95 1.42
N PHE A 198 -13.15 -24.87 2.15
CA PHE A 198 -14.14 -24.18 2.96
C PHE A 198 -14.68 -22.98 2.19
N ILE A 199 -16.00 -22.85 2.15
CA ILE A 199 -16.70 -21.72 1.54
C ILE A 199 -17.13 -20.81 2.68
N ILE A 200 -16.51 -19.63 2.79
CA ILE A 200 -16.81 -18.66 3.85
C ILE A 200 -17.97 -17.78 3.41
N GLU A 201 -17.88 -17.24 2.19
CA GLU A 201 -18.93 -16.41 1.59
C GLU A 201 -19.17 -16.90 0.16
N ASP A 202 -20.45 -17.05 -0.20
CA ASP A 202 -20.87 -17.37 -1.57
C ASP A 202 -22.12 -16.57 -1.91
N ASN A 203 -21.91 -15.43 -2.56
CA ASN A 203 -22.96 -14.54 -3.06
C ASN A 203 -23.05 -14.60 -4.59
N ARG A 204 -22.55 -15.68 -5.21
CA ARG A 204 -22.52 -15.82 -6.67
C ARG A 204 -23.92 -15.73 -7.26
N ALA A 205 -24.91 -16.36 -6.62
CA ALA A 205 -26.28 -16.39 -7.12
C ALA A 205 -26.91 -15.00 -7.25
N GLU A 206 -26.70 -14.13 -6.27
CA GLU A 206 -27.29 -12.79 -6.24
C GLU A 206 -26.53 -11.82 -7.14
N LEU A 207 -25.19 -11.83 -7.10
CA LEU A 207 -24.36 -10.91 -7.87
C LEU A 207 -24.30 -11.25 -9.37
N ASP A 208 -24.47 -12.52 -9.73
CA ASP A 208 -24.58 -12.92 -11.14
C ASP A 208 -26.00 -12.67 -11.69
N GLN A 209 -27.03 -12.70 -10.84
CA GLN A 209 -28.40 -12.32 -11.22
C GLN A 209 -28.51 -10.83 -11.51
N SER A 210 -27.87 -9.97 -10.71
CA SER A 210 -27.83 -8.53 -10.98
C SER A 210 -27.25 -8.25 -12.37
N GLU A 211 -26.24 -9.03 -12.78
CA GLU A 211 -25.65 -8.97 -14.12
C GLU A 211 -26.69 -9.27 -15.23
N LYS A 212 -27.54 -10.28 -15.04
CA LYS A 212 -28.52 -10.70 -16.06
C LYS A 212 -29.68 -9.72 -16.26
N VAL A 213 -30.08 -9.01 -15.20
CA VAL A 213 -31.17 -8.02 -15.27
C VAL A 213 -30.76 -6.85 -16.16
N ASP A 214 -29.50 -6.41 -16.06
CA ASP A 214 -28.96 -5.30 -16.85
C ASP A 214 -28.99 -5.60 -18.35
N TYR A 215 -28.61 -6.80 -18.79
CA TYR A 215 -28.69 -7.17 -20.21
C TYR A 215 -30.13 -7.31 -20.71
N THR A 216 -31.02 -7.82 -19.87
CA THR A 216 -32.44 -8.03 -20.23
C THR A 216 -33.16 -6.70 -20.42
N SER A 217 -32.74 -5.66 -19.70
CA SER A 217 -33.27 -4.29 -19.85
C SER A 217 -32.83 -3.57 -21.13
N GLN A 218 -31.80 -4.09 -21.84
CA GLN A 218 -31.25 -3.47 -23.05
C GLN A 218 -31.62 -4.16 -24.37
N LEU A 219 -32.28 -5.31 -24.34
CA LEU A 219 -32.77 -5.93 -25.56
C LEU A 219 -34.09 -5.26 -25.98
N PRO A 220 -34.18 -4.62 -27.17
CA PRO A 220 -35.47 -4.20 -27.69
C PRO A 220 -36.30 -5.46 -27.90
N THR A 221 -37.41 -5.58 -27.16
CA THR A 221 -38.43 -6.61 -27.39
C THR A 221 -38.84 -6.53 -28.85
N LEU A 222 -38.35 -7.46 -29.67
CA LEU A 222 -38.82 -7.59 -31.05
C LEU A 222 -40.26 -8.08 -30.97
N THR A 223 -41.20 -7.14 -30.98
CA THR A 223 -42.62 -7.41 -31.15
C THR A 223 -42.79 -7.97 -32.56
N LEU A 224 -42.80 -9.29 -32.66
CA LEU A 224 -43.16 -9.99 -33.88
C LEU A 224 -44.68 -9.83 -34.04
N THR A 225 -45.09 -8.76 -34.71
CA THR A 225 -46.49 -8.59 -35.14
C THR A 225 -46.82 -9.70 -36.13
N GLN A 226 -47.84 -10.47 -35.77
CA GLN A 226 -48.41 -11.61 -36.48
C GLN A 226 -48.98 -11.22 -37.85
#